data_AF-A0A7Y7MYZ2-F1
#
_entry.id   AF-A0A7Y7MYZ2-F1
#
_cell.length_a   1.000
_cell.length_b   1.000
_cell.length_c   1.000
_cell.angle_alpha   90.00
_cell.angle_beta   90.00
_cell.angle_gamma   90.00
#
_symmetry.space_group_name_H-M   'P 1'
#
loop_
_entity.id
_entity.type
_entity.pdbx_description
1 polymer ?
#
loop_
_entity_poly.entity_id
_entity_poly.type
_entity_poly.pdbx_seq_one_letter_code
_entity_poly.pdbx_strand_id
1 'polypeptide(L)'
;MHVQTYDLKQTNVGYNLGVVGVALVLAWIGIYKFTPTEAMLIEPLIANHPAMNWLYNLFSVQAVSNMVGGAEIIVAIGLIVGFKKPTVAFYSGIAAAAIFVVTLSFLITTPNAWKVSDGILVTNFFLVKDILFLAIAISVIERNKPQK
;
A
#
# COMPACT_ATOMS: atom_id res chain seq x y z
N MET A 1 -5.80 -49.51 7.81
CA MET A 1 -6.09 -48.44 6.83
C MET A 1 -4.94 -47.43 6.95
N HIS A 2 -3.93 -47.50 6.06
CA HIS A 2 -2.79 -46.59 6.10
C HIS A 2 -3.18 -45.28 5.40
N VAL A 3 -3.44 -44.23 6.19
CA VAL A 3 -3.64 -42.89 5.66
C VAL A 3 -2.28 -42.38 5.19
N GLN A 4 -2.04 -42.38 3.88
CA GLN A 4 -0.89 -41.68 3.32
C GLN A 4 -1.13 -40.18 3.47
N THR A 5 -0.49 -39.57 4.46
CA THR A 5 -0.38 -38.12 4.55
C THR A 5 0.59 -37.67 3.46
N TYR A 6 0.05 -37.20 2.34
CA TYR A 6 0.86 -36.52 1.33
C TYR A 6 1.37 -35.22 1.94
N ASP A 7 2.68 -35.16 2.20
CA ASP A 7 3.37 -33.95 2.60
C ASP A 7 3.48 -33.04 1.37
N LEU A 8 2.42 -32.27 1.10
CA LEU A 8 2.38 -31.33 0.00
C LEU A 8 3.40 -30.22 0.28
N LYS A 9 4.51 -30.23 -0.47
CA LYS A 9 5.54 -29.20 -0.40
C LYS A 9 4.91 -27.82 -0.60
N GLN A 10 4.78 -27.06 0.49
CA GLN A 10 4.08 -25.76 0.48
C GLN A 10 4.89 -24.76 -0.36
N THR A 11 4.41 -24.44 -1.56
CA THR A 11 5.09 -23.51 -2.47
C THR A 11 4.71 -22.07 -2.14
N ASN A 12 5.72 -21.22 -1.90
CA ASN A 12 5.53 -19.80 -1.56
C ASN A 12 5.42 -18.88 -2.78
N VAL A 13 5.16 -19.42 -3.98
CA VAL A 13 5.20 -18.66 -5.24
C VAL A 13 4.20 -17.51 -5.21
N GLY A 14 2.94 -17.77 -4.84
CA GLY A 14 1.89 -16.73 -4.80
C GLY A 14 2.20 -15.62 -3.79
N TYR A 15 2.70 -15.98 -2.60
CA TYR A 15 3.12 -15.01 -1.60
C TYR A 15 4.29 -14.16 -2.09
N ASN A 16 5.37 -14.79 -2.60
CA ASN A 16 6.54 -14.07 -3.10
C ASN A 16 6.18 -13.14 -4.26
N LEU A 17 5.35 -13.62 -5.19
CA LEU A 17 4.86 -12.81 -6.30
C LEU A 17 4.02 -11.64 -5.82
N GLY A 18 3.15 -11.87 -4.83
CA GLY A 18 2.35 -10.81 -4.20
C GLY A 18 3.24 -9.73 -3.56
N VAL A 19 4.26 -10.12 -2.78
CA VAL A 19 5.18 -9.17 -2.15
C VAL A 19 5.97 -8.37 -3.18
N VAL A 20 6.48 -9.03 -4.24
CA VAL A 20 7.16 -8.35 -5.34
C VAL A 20 6.22 -7.39 -6.07
N GLY A 21 4.96 -7.81 -6.30
CA GLY A 21 3.94 -6.97 -6.93
C GLY A 21 3.63 -5.72 -6.11
N VAL A 22 3.45 -5.85 -4.80
CA VAL A 22 3.24 -4.72 -3.88
C VAL A 22 4.45 -3.78 -3.90
N ALA A 23 5.66 -4.31 -3.78
CA ALA A 23 6.88 -3.52 -3.81
C ALA A 23 7.03 -2.77 -5.16
N LEU A 24 6.74 -3.43 -6.28
CA LEU A 24 6.78 -2.81 -7.60
C LEU A 24 5.80 -1.64 -7.71
N VAL A 25 4.55 -1.83 -7.27
CA VAL A 25 3.52 -0.80 -7.35
C VAL A 25 3.86 0.40 -6.45
N LEU A 26 4.29 0.16 -5.21
CA LEU A 26 4.74 1.21 -4.30
C LEU A 26 5.93 1.99 -4.85
N ALA A 27 6.94 1.29 -5.42
CA ALA A 27 8.08 1.96 -6.02
C ALA A 27 7.67 2.80 -7.24
N TRP A 28 6.81 2.27 -8.11
CA TRP A 28 6.42 2.95 -9.35
C TRP A 28 5.57 4.19 -9.09
N ILE A 29 4.53 4.06 -8.25
CA ILE A 29 3.68 5.20 -7.87
C ILE A 29 4.48 6.19 -7.02
N GLY A 30 5.33 5.70 -6.11
CA GLY A 30 6.18 6.55 -5.29
C GLY A 30 7.14 7.41 -6.11
N ILE A 31 7.73 6.85 -7.17
CA ILE A 31 8.54 7.64 -8.13
C ILE A 31 7.67 8.67 -8.86
N TYR A 32 6.45 8.30 -9.25
CA TYR A 32 5.56 9.21 -9.96
C TYR A 32 5.15 10.43 -9.11
N LYS A 33 5.11 10.30 -7.77
CA LYS A 33 4.81 11.40 -6.83
C LYS A 33 5.81 12.55 -6.80
N PHE A 34 6.98 12.37 -7.41
CA PHE A 34 7.95 13.46 -7.61
C PHE A 34 7.59 14.36 -8.80
N THR A 35 6.54 14.02 -9.56
CA THR A 35 6.05 14.84 -10.68
C THR A 35 5.01 15.86 -10.21
N PRO A 36 4.93 17.05 -10.84
CA PRO A 36 3.89 18.03 -10.54
C PRO A 36 2.48 17.49 -10.82
N THR A 37 2.34 16.68 -11.86
CA THR A 37 1.05 16.07 -12.24
C THR A 37 0.48 15.21 -11.13
N GLU A 38 1.29 14.32 -10.56
CA GLU A 38 0.85 13.45 -9.48
C GLU A 38 0.62 14.23 -8.17
N ALA A 39 1.43 15.26 -7.90
CA ALA A 39 1.24 16.11 -6.74
C ALA A 39 -0.14 16.80 -6.73
N MET A 40 -0.59 17.27 -7.89
CA MET A 40 -1.94 17.85 -8.06
C MET A 40 -3.05 16.80 -7.94
N LEU A 41 -2.80 15.54 -8.31
CA LEU A 41 -3.80 14.47 -8.22
C LEU A 41 -4.07 14.04 -6.78
N ILE A 42 -3.04 14.01 -5.92
CA ILE A 42 -3.21 13.61 -4.52
C ILE A 42 -3.57 14.75 -3.58
N GLU A 43 -3.35 16.01 -3.97
CA GLU A 43 -3.73 17.19 -3.20
C GLU A 43 -5.16 17.11 -2.65
N PRO A 44 -6.21 16.89 -3.46
CA PRO A 44 -7.57 16.80 -2.93
C PRO A 44 -7.77 15.61 -1.99
N LEU A 45 -7.03 14.50 -2.16
CA LEU A 45 -7.15 13.34 -1.28
C LEU A 45 -6.63 13.67 0.13
N ILE A 46 -5.48 14.32 0.20
CA ILE A 46 -4.82 14.67 1.46
C ILE A 46 -5.52 15.85 2.14
N ALA A 47 -5.96 16.85 1.37
CA ALA A 47 -6.62 18.05 1.89
C ALA A 47 -7.96 17.73 2.56
N ASN A 48 -8.69 16.72 2.07
CA ASN A 48 -9.96 16.27 2.65
C ASN A 48 -9.79 15.25 3.79
N HIS A 49 -8.57 14.77 4.04
CA HIS A 49 -8.34 13.77 5.07
C HIS A 49 -8.17 14.41 6.47
N PRO A 50 -8.97 14.02 7.48
CA PRO A 50 -9.02 14.70 8.78
C PRO A 50 -7.69 14.69 9.55
N ALA A 51 -6.87 13.66 9.35
CA ALA A 51 -5.56 13.56 10.01
C ALA A 51 -4.40 14.20 9.25
N MET A 52 -4.60 14.63 7.99
CA MET A 52 -3.51 15.08 7.11
C MET A 52 -3.74 16.47 6.48
N ASN A 53 -4.93 17.05 6.60
CA ASN A 53 -5.26 18.37 6.06
C ASN A 53 -4.29 19.48 6.49
N TRP A 54 -3.73 19.39 7.70
CA TRP A 54 -2.80 20.37 8.28
C TRP A 54 -1.43 20.39 7.60
N LEU A 55 -1.04 19.33 6.87
CA LEU A 55 0.26 19.25 6.21
C LEU A 55 0.45 20.40 5.22
N TYR A 56 -0.60 20.80 4.52
CA TYR A 56 -0.56 21.90 3.55
C TYR A 56 -0.47 23.30 4.19
N ASN A 57 -0.66 23.42 5.50
CA ASN A 57 -0.37 24.66 6.22
C ASN A 57 1.13 24.85 6.48
N LEU A 58 1.93 23.78 6.42
CA LEU A 58 3.36 23.79 6.72
C LEU A 58 4.23 23.54 5.50
N PHE A 59 3.73 22.76 4.54
CA PHE A 59 4.47 22.28 3.38
C PHE A 59 3.72 22.58 2.08
N SER A 60 4.48 22.73 0.99
CA SER A 60 3.89 22.89 -0.34
C SER A 60 3.27 21.58 -0.84
N VAL A 61 2.37 21.68 -1.82
CA VAL A 61 1.74 20.52 -2.47
C VAL A 61 2.79 19.50 -2.96
N GLN A 62 3.83 19.99 -3.63
CA GLN A 62 4.93 19.14 -4.09
C GLN A 62 5.73 18.51 -2.95
N ALA A 63 5.99 19.25 -1.87
CA ALA A 63 6.76 18.74 -0.74
C ALA A 63 6.03 17.58 -0.06
N VAL A 64 4.72 17.73 0.19
CA VAL A 64 3.90 16.64 0.75
C VAL A 64 3.89 15.43 -0.20
N SER A 65 3.74 15.66 -1.51
CA SER A 65 3.80 14.57 -2.50
C SER A 65 5.12 13.83 -2.48
N ASN A 66 6.24 14.55 -2.44
CA ASN A 66 7.58 13.95 -2.33
C ASN A 66 7.76 13.14 -1.04
N MET A 67 7.19 13.60 0.08
CA MET A 67 7.24 12.88 1.36
C MET A 67 6.49 11.54 1.29
N VAL A 68 5.28 11.56 0.73
CA VAL A 68 4.49 10.33 0.52
C VAL A 68 5.22 9.39 -0.43
N GLY A 69 5.71 9.89 -1.57
CA GLY A 69 6.45 9.09 -2.54
C GLY A 69 7.74 8.49 -1.98
N GLY A 70 8.48 9.26 -1.19
CA GLY A 70 9.65 8.78 -0.47
C GLY A 70 9.32 7.65 0.51
N ALA A 71 8.23 7.78 1.28
CA ALA A 71 7.77 6.74 2.19
C ALA A 71 7.40 5.44 1.44
N GLU A 72 6.66 5.53 0.34
CA GLU A 72 6.29 4.39 -0.50
C GLU A 72 7.53 3.65 -1.04
N ILE A 73 8.53 4.39 -1.55
CA ILE A 73 9.78 3.81 -2.06
C ILE A 73 10.57 3.12 -0.94
N ILE A 74 10.70 3.76 0.23
CA ILE A 74 11.40 3.17 1.39
C ILE A 74 10.74 1.86 1.80
N VAL A 75 9.41 1.83 1.86
CA VAL A 75 8.65 0.63 2.19
C VAL A 75 8.82 -0.44 1.11
N ALA A 76 8.78 -0.08 -0.17
CA ALA A 76 9.04 -1.01 -1.28
C ALA A 76 10.41 -1.69 -1.15
N ILE A 77 11.47 -0.92 -0.90
CA ILE A 77 12.81 -1.45 -0.66
C ILE A 77 12.81 -2.36 0.57
N GLY A 78 12.16 -1.95 1.66
CA GLY A 78 12.01 -2.73 2.87
C GLY A 78 11.33 -4.09 2.65
N LEU A 79 10.31 -4.15 1.80
CA LEU A 79 9.64 -5.40 1.44
C LEU A 79 10.57 -6.35 0.67
N ILE A 80 11.37 -5.82 -0.27
CA ILE A 80 12.35 -6.62 -1.03
C ILE A 80 13.50 -7.11 -0.14
N VAL A 81 14.06 -6.24 0.70
CA VAL A 81 15.09 -6.62 1.68
C VAL A 81 14.53 -7.64 2.68
N GLY A 82 13.24 -7.55 2.96
CA GLY A 82 12.48 -8.46 3.82
C GLY A 82 12.60 -9.93 3.44
N PHE A 83 12.79 -10.27 2.16
CA PHE A 83 13.03 -11.66 1.74
C PHE A 83 14.25 -12.31 2.41
N LYS A 84 15.25 -11.51 2.79
CA LYS A 84 16.46 -11.99 3.48
C LYS A 84 16.47 -11.68 4.98
N LYS A 85 15.66 -10.73 5.43
CA LYS A 85 15.66 -10.22 6.80
C LYS A 85 14.22 -10.17 7.35
N PRO A 86 13.78 -11.19 8.12
CA PRO A 86 12.40 -11.27 8.63
C PRO A 86 11.99 -10.03 9.45
N THR A 87 12.88 -9.49 10.28
CA THR A 87 12.61 -8.27 11.04
C THR A 87 12.30 -7.07 10.14
N VAL A 88 13.00 -6.94 9.02
CA VAL A 88 12.75 -5.86 8.04
C VAL A 88 11.42 -6.09 7.33
N ALA A 89 11.11 -7.34 6.95
CA ALA A 89 9.82 -7.71 6.37
C ALA A 89 8.65 -7.35 7.29
N PHE A 90 8.78 -7.62 8.59
CA PHE A 90 7.75 -7.32 9.58
C PHE A 90 7.43 -5.83 9.63
N TYR A 91 8.44 -4.98 9.80
CA TYR A 91 8.23 -3.53 9.89
C TYR A 91 7.82 -2.90 8.56
N SER A 92 8.35 -3.38 7.43
CA SER A 92 7.91 -2.90 6.11
C SER A 92 6.48 -3.36 5.80
N GLY A 93 6.07 -4.55 6.25
CA GLY A 93 4.69 -5.01 6.18
C GLY A 93 3.73 -4.11 6.98
N ILE A 94 4.10 -3.72 8.21
CA ILE A 94 3.31 -2.76 9.03
C ILE A 94 3.20 -1.42 8.32
N ALA A 95 4.32 -0.88 7.82
CA ALA A 95 4.34 0.40 7.13
C ALA A 95 3.51 0.35 5.82
N ALA A 96 3.62 -0.72 5.04
CA ALA A 96 2.80 -0.93 3.85
C ALA A 96 1.31 -1.00 4.19
N ALA A 97 0.94 -1.75 5.23
CA ALA A 97 -0.44 -1.84 5.69
C ALA A 97 -0.99 -0.46 6.09
N ALA A 98 -0.20 0.34 6.81
CA ALA A 98 -0.59 1.71 7.17
C ALA A 98 -0.82 2.59 5.94
N ILE A 99 0.06 2.53 4.94
CA ILE A 99 -0.11 3.25 3.66
C ILE A 99 -1.43 2.85 2.99
N PHE A 100 -1.68 1.56 2.81
CA PHE A 100 -2.90 1.10 2.14
C PHE A 100 -4.18 1.39 2.93
N VAL A 101 -4.14 1.36 4.27
CA VAL A 101 -5.26 1.79 5.11
C VAL A 101 -5.55 3.27 4.90
N VAL A 102 -4.51 4.11 4.85
CA VAL A 102 -4.67 5.54 4.56
C VAL A 102 -5.21 5.74 3.14
N THR A 103 -4.68 5.04 2.13
CA THR A 103 -5.18 5.15 0.75
C THR A 103 -6.65 4.72 0.65
N LEU A 104 -7.05 3.63 1.30
CA LEU A 104 -8.44 3.18 1.32
C LEU A 104 -9.35 4.16 2.08
N SER A 105 -8.83 4.83 3.10
CA SER A 105 -9.61 5.86 3.81
C SER A 105 -10.00 7.05 2.93
N PHE A 106 -9.28 7.30 1.82
CA PHE A 106 -9.65 8.33 0.83
C PHE A 106 -10.99 8.04 0.16
N LEU A 107 -11.42 6.77 0.08
CA LEU A 107 -12.76 6.41 -0.40
C LEU A 107 -13.87 6.99 0.48
N ILE A 108 -13.60 7.20 1.76
CA ILE A 108 -14.57 7.70 2.74
C ILE A 108 -14.42 9.21 2.91
N THR A 109 -13.17 9.70 2.93
CA THR A 109 -12.84 11.09 3.27
C THR A 109 -12.88 12.03 2.08
N THR A 110 -12.72 11.54 0.84
CA THR A 110 -12.68 12.42 -0.35
C THR A 110 -14.06 12.55 -1.01
N PRO A 111 -14.57 13.78 -1.21
CA PRO A 111 -15.77 14.00 -2.01
C PRO A 111 -15.62 13.47 -3.44
N ASN A 112 -16.69 12.92 -4.00
CA ASN A 112 -16.71 12.35 -5.37
C ASN A 112 -15.78 11.14 -5.58
N ALA A 113 -15.28 10.50 -4.52
CA ALA A 113 -14.61 9.20 -4.64
C ALA A 113 -15.54 8.13 -5.25
N TRP A 114 -16.85 8.26 -4.99
CA TRP A 114 -17.92 7.44 -5.56
C TRP A 114 -18.69 8.26 -6.58
N LYS A 115 -18.90 7.72 -7.77
CA LYS A 115 -19.65 8.34 -8.87
C LYS A 115 -20.56 7.31 -9.51
N VAL A 116 -21.77 7.70 -9.88
CA VAL A 116 -22.66 6.82 -10.67
C VAL A 116 -22.38 7.07 -12.14
N SER A 117 -21.96 6.04 -12.87
CA SER A 117 -21.83 6.04 -14.33
C SER A 117 -22.82 5.04 -14.90
N ASP A 118 -23.71 5.51 -15.77
CA ASP A 118 -24.70 4.66 -16.46
C ASP A 118 -25.55 3.80 -15.51
N GLY A 119 -25.91 4.37 -14.34
CA GLY A 119 -26.70 3.68 -13.32
C GLY A 119 -25.90 2.70 -12.45
N ILE A 120 -24.60 2.52 -12.71
CA ILE A 120 -23.71 1.68 -11.92
C ILE A 120 -22.88 2.56 -10.98
N LEU A 121 -22.81 2.18 -9.71
CA LEU A 121 -21.92 2.83 -8.75
C LEU A 121 -20.47 2.45 -9.09
N VAL A 122 -19.72 3.43 -9.56
CA VAL A 122 -18.29 3.33 -9.87
C VAL A 122 -17.51 4.12 -8.82
N THR A 123 -16.31 3.65 -8.53
CA THR A 123 -15.41 4.34 -7.62
C THR A 123 -14.04 4.47 -8.26
N ASN A 124 -13.13 5.15 -7.59
CA ASN A 124 -11.76 5.18 -8.04
C ASN A 124 -11.12 3.80 -7.89
N PHE A 125 -11.10 3.00 -8.97
CA PHE A 125 -10.52 1.66 -9.01
C PHE A 125 -9.05 1.64 -8.58
N PHE A 126 -8.36 2.77 -8.73
CA PHE A 126 -7.02 2.95 -8.20
C PHE A 126 -6.97 2.81 -6.68
N LEU A 127 -8.00 3.25 -5.94
CA LEU A 127 -8.05 3.11 -4.48
C LEU A 127 -8.52 1.70 -4.07
N VAL A 128 -9.50 1.13 -4.79
CA VAL A 128 -10.06 -0.19 -4.42
C VAL A 128 -9.06 -1.33 -4.58
N LYS A 129 -8.15 -1.26 -5.57
CA LYS A 129 -7.12 -2.29 -5.75
C LYS A 129 -6.24 -2.47 -4.51
N ASP A 130 -6.10 -1.44 -3.69
CA ASP A 130 -5.25 -1.45 -2.49
C ASP A 130 -5.75 -2.40 -1.40
N ILE A 131 -7.01 -2.87 -1.47
CA ILE A 131 -7.50 -3.96 -0.63
C ILE A 131 -6.64 -5.23 -0.81
N LEU A 132 -6.24 -5.52 -2.05
CA LEU A 132 -5.41 -6.67 -2.36
C LEU A 132 -4.00 -6.49 -1.81
N PHE A 133 -3.44 -5.27 -1.90
CA PHE A 133 -2.12 -4.98 -1.38
C PHE A 133 -2.09 -4.98 0.15
N LEU A 134 -3.16 -4.52 0.80
CA LEU A 134 -3.34 -4.63 2.24
C LEU A 134 -3.36 -6.10 2.69
N ALA A 135 -4.04 -6.98 1.96
CA ALA A 135 -4.05 -8.41 2.28
C ALA A 135 -2.65 -9.03 2.21
N ILE A 136 -1.84 -8.66 1.19
CA ILE A 136 -0.45 -9.08 1.09
C ILE A 136 0.40 -8.49 2.23
N ALA A 137 0.21 -7.20 2.56
CA ALA A 137 0.93 -6.55 3.65
C ALA A 137 0.67 -7.25 5.00
N ILE A 138 -0.59 -7.59 5.30
CA ILE A 138 -0.96 -8.38 6.48
C ILE A 138 -0.30 -9.76 6.45
N SER A 139 -0.32 -10.44 5.30
CA SER A 139 0.36 -11.74 5.14
C SER A 139 1.87 -11.65 5.40
N VAL A 140 2.52 -10.54 5.03
CA VAL A 140 3.93 -10.28 5.34
C VAL A 140 4.14 -10.14 6.85
N ILE A 141 3.27 -9.38 7.53
CA ILE A 141 3.34 -9.18 8.99
C ILE A 141 3.21 -10.51 9.73
N GLU A 142 2.19 -11.30 9.40
CA GLU A 142 1.91 -12.58 10.06
C GLU A 142 3.06 -13.57 9.91
N ARG A 143 3.65 -13.67 8.71
CA ARG A 143 4.75 -14.61 8.41
C ARG A 143 6.08 -14.23 9.04
N ASN A 144 6.29 -12.96 9.36
CA ASN A 144 7.59 -12.44 9.81
C ASN A 144 7.55 -11.92 11.26
N LYS A 145 6.49 -12.22 12.01
CA LYS A 145 6.33 -11.81 13.40
C LYS A 145 7.53 -12.30 14.23
N PRO A 146 8.20 -11.42 15.01
CA PRO A 146 9.29 -11.84 15.88
C PRO A 146 8.81 -12.89 16.86
N GLN A 147 9.53 -14.02 16.94
CA GLN A 147 9.29 -15.01 17.99
C GLN A 147 9.80 -14.41 19.31
N LYS A 148 8.94 -14.40 20.32
CA LYS A 148 9.32 -13.98 21.68
C LYS A 148 10.10 -15.08 22.38
#